data_AF-A0A843R2H9-F1
#
_entry.id   AF-A0A843R2H9-F1
#
_cell.length_a   1.000
_cell.length_b   1.000
_cell.length_c   1.000
_cell.angle_alpha   90.00
_cell.angle_beta   90.00
_cell.angle_gamma   90.00
#
_symmetry.space_group_name_H-M   'P 1'
#
loop_
_entity.id
_entity.type
_entity.pdbx_description
1 polymer ?
#
loop_
_entity_poly.entity_id
_entity_poly.type
_entity_poly.pdbx_seq_one_letter_code
_entity_poly.pdbx_strand_id
1 'polypeptide(L)' 'MKDTKRITYGRTSVYNLNYHLIWGTKYRDKVLKGHVEEVLKQSLYD' A
#
# COMPACT_ATOMS: atom_id res chain seq x y z
N MET A 1 -29.26 -2.55 2.92
CA MET A 1 -28.25 -1.47 2.92
C MET A 1 -27.09 -1.92 2.04
N LYS A 2 -26.78 -1.21 0.95
CA LYS A 2 -25.67 -1.58 0.04
C LYS A 2 -24.34 -1.11 0.65
N ASP A 3 -23.41 -2.04 0.85
CA ASP A 3 -22.02 -1.79 1.24
C ASP A 3 -21.36 -0.81 0.26
N THR A 4 -21.35 0.47 0.62
CA THR A 4 -20.95 1.56 -0.29
C THR A 4 -19.42 1.67 -0.43
N LYS A 5 -18.65 0.95 0.40
CA LYS A 5 -17.18 1.07 0.48
C LYS A 5 -16.39 0.20 -0.51
N ARG A 6 -17.03 -0.71 -1.25
CA ARG A 6 -16.29 -1.73 -2.02
C ARG A 6 -15.91 -1.27 -3.43
N ILE A 7 -16.48 -0.19 -3.94
CA ILE A 7 -16.29 0.29 -5.31
C ILE A 7 -16.18 1.82 -5.31
N THR A 8 -15.23 2.33 -6.08
CA THR A 8 -14.94 3.76 -6.22
C THR A 8 -15.57 4.27 -7.52
N TYR A 9 -16.23 5.41 -7.45
CA TYR A 9 -16.85 6.08 -8.60
C TYR A 9 -15.99 7.27 -9.01
N GLY A 10 -15.33 7.16 -10.16
CA GLY A 10 -14.73 8.29 -10.86
C GLY A 10 -15.77 9.05 -11.69
N ARG A 11 -15.36 10.16 -12.31
CA ARG A 11 -16.26 11.03 -13.09
C ARG A 11 -17.00 10.30 -14.21
N THR A 12 -16.37 9.30 -14.83
CA THR A 12 -16.92 8.56 -15.99
C THR A 12 -16.83 7.03 -15.83
N SER A 13 -16.38 6.52 -14.68
CA SER A 13 -16.07 5.10 -14.53
C SER A 13 -16.25 4.63 -13.09
N VAL A 14 -16.60 3.36 -12.92
CA VAL A 14 -16.75 2.72 -11.61
C VAL A 14 -15.76 1.57 -11.54
N TYR A 15 -14.93 1.52 -10.50
CA TYR A 15 -13.85 0.55 -10.43
C TYR A 15 -13.59 0.06 -9.00
N ASN A 16 -12.93 -1.08 -8.91
CA ASN A 16 -12.40 -1.64 -7.67
C ASN A 16 -11.00 -2.18 -7.97
N LEU A 17 -9.99 -1.37 -7.66
CA LEU A 17 -8.59 -1.66 -7.98
C LEU A 17 -7.85 -1.98 -6.68
N ASN A 18 -7.45 -3.23 -6.53
CA ASN A 18 -6.63 -3.70 -5.42
C ASN A 18 -5.30 -4.19 -5.98
N TYR A 19 -4.19 -3.76 -5.38
CA TYR A 19 -2.85 -4.10 -5.83
C TYR A 19 -2.11 -4.87 -4.74
N HIS A 20 -1.42 -5.94 -5.14
CA HIS A 20 -0.48 -6.64 -4.29
C HIS A 20 0.94 -6.31 -4.78
N LEU A 21 1.58 -5.36 -4.12
CA LEU A 21 2.92 -4.87 -4.46
C LEU A 21 3.95 -5.40 -3.46
N ILE A 22 5.00 -6.04 -3.97
CA ILE A 22 6.13 -6.55 -3.20
C ILE A 22 7.43 -6.08 -3.85
N TRP A 23 8.38 -5.65 -3.03
CA TRP A 23 9.74 -5.32 -3.46
C TRP A 23 10.78 -5.86 -2.47
N GLY A 24 12.06 -5.83 -2.86
CA GLY A 24 13.18 -6.27 -2.04
C GLY A 24 14.20 -5.16 -1.81
N THR A 25 15.00 -5.29 -0.76
CA THR A 25 16.14 -4.40 -0.50
C THR A 25 17.27 -4.67 -1.49
N LYS A 26 18.10 -3.65 -1.74
CA LYS A 26 19.32 -3.82 -2.51
C LYS A 26 20.16 -4.95 -1.87
N TYR A 27 20.68 -5.85 -2.70
CA TYR A 27 21.44 -7.04 -2.28
C TYR A 27 20.68 -8.02 -1.35
N ARG A 28 19.37 -7.85 -1.16
CA ARG A 28 18.56 -8.59 -0.17
C ARG A 28 19.09 -8.51 1.26
N ASP A 29 19.76 -7.41 1.59
CA ASP A 29 20.23 -7.17 2.94
C ASP A 29 19.05 -7.04 3.91
N LYS A 30 19.18 -7.64 5.09
CA LYS A 30 18.14 -7.65 6.14
C LYS A 30 18.14 -6.37 6.97
N VAL A 31 18.14 -5.22 6.30
CA VAL A 31 18.19 -3.86 6.90
C VAL A 31 16.86 -3.38 7.47
N LEU A 32 15.74 -3.98 7.03
CA LEU A 32 14.39 -3.63 7.47
C LEU A 32 14.08 -4.28 8.82
N LYS A 33 14.65 -3.72 9.90
CA LYS A 33 14.41 -4.17 11.28
C LYS A 33 14.43 -3.00 12.26
N GLY A 34 13.63 -3.10 13.32
CA GLY A 34 13.59 -2.12 14.40
C GLY A 34 13.20 -0.73 13.90
N HIS A 35 13.95 0.28 14.31
CA HIS A 35 13.66 1.68 13.97
C HIS A 35 13.59 1.96 12.46
N VAL A 36 14.41 1.30 11.64
CA VAL A 36 14.42 1.48 10.19
C VAL A 36 13.10 1.04 9.56
N GLU A 37 12.48 -0.01 10.09
CA GLU A 37 11.17 -0.49 9.64
C GLU A 37 10.05 0.49 9.99
N GLU A 38 10.08 1.04 11.21
CA GLU A 38 9.09 2.00 11.69
C GLU A 38 9.11 3.29 10.85
N VAL A 39 10.30 3.85 10.62
CA VAL A 39 10.46 5.06 9.81
C VAL A 39 10.03 4.82 8.36
N LEU A 40 10.42 3.69 7.76
CA LEU A 40 10.01 3.38 6.38
C LEU A 40 8.49 3.24 6.26
N LYS A 41 7.83 2.60 7.23
CA LYS A 41 6.36 2.51 7.25
C LYS A 41 5.74 3.89 7.33
N GLN A 42 6.22 4.75 8.23
CA GLN A 42 5.71 6.12 8.35
C GLN A 42 5.85 6.90 7.04
N SER A 43 7.03 6.85 6.39
CA SER A 43 7.27 7.53 5.11
C SER A 43 6.47 7.00 3.92
N LEU A 44 5.89 5.79 4.00
CA LEU A 44 5.02 5.24 2.95
C LEU A 44 3.54 5.56 3.19
N TYR A 45 3.17 5.87 4.43
CA TYR A 45 1.81 6.25 4.81
C TYR A 45 1.57 7.75 4.70
N ASP A 46 2.58 8.56 5.03
CA ASP A 46 2.60 10.01 4.81
C ASP A 46 2.56 10.38 3.31
#